data_AF-A0A9X8E2L3-F1
#
_entry.id   AF-A0A9X8E2L3-F1
#
_cell.length_a   1.000
_cell.length_b   1.000
_cell.length_c   1.000
_cell.angle_alpha   90.00
_cell.angle_beta   90.00
_cell.angle_gamma   90.00
#
_symmetry.space_group_name_H-M   'P 1'
#
loop_
_entity.id
_entity.type
_entity.pdbx_description
1 polymer ?
#
loop_
_entity_poly.entity_id
_entity_poly.type
_entity_poly.pdbx_seq_one_letter_code
_entity_poly.pdbx_strand_id
1 'polypeptide(L)' 'MFGARRLVLLAAATIVAITTAIDVKNKRYCEVLFVRNLNGSTVADVYNTFGLNDCPAPIWSTITPANAKDNS' A
#
# COMPACT_ATOMS: atom_id res chain seq x y z
N MET A 1 20.82 -59.07 -4.95
CA MET A 1 20.52 -58.43 -3.65
C MET A 1 21.43 -57.21 -3.47
N PHE A 2 21.13 -56.07 -4.13
CA PHE A 2 21.68 -54.75 -3.80
C PHE A 2 20.72 -53.68 -4.34
N GLY A 3 19.89 -53.13 -3.45
CA GLY A 3 18.91 -52.09 -3.78
C GLY A 3 19.54 -50.70 -3.69
N ALA A 4 19.51 -49.94 -4.79
CA ALA A 4 20.02 -48.58 -4.84
C ALA A 4 19.05 -47.60 -4.14
N ARG A 5 19.40 -47.14 -2.93
CA ARG A 5 18.70 -46.05 -2.24
C ARG A 5 19.04 -44.73 -2.92
N ARG A 6 18.08 -44.15 -3.65
CA ARG A 6 18.15 -42.77 -4.14
C ARG A 6 17.97 -41.82 -2.95
N LEU A 7 19.03 -41.13 -2.54
CA LEU A 7 18.92 -39.96 -1.68
C LEU A 7 18.35 -38.80 -2.51
N VAL A 8 17.22 -38.26 -2.06
CA VAL A 8 16.66 -37.01 -2.60
C VAL A 8 17.14 -35.89 -1.69
N LEU A 9 18.02 -35.01 -2.19
CA LEU A 9 18.36 -33.77 -1.50
C LEU A 9 17.20 -32.78 -1.71
N LEU A 10 16.54 -32.38 -0.62
CA LEU A 10 15.64 -31.24 -0.62
C LEU A 10 16.49 -29.96 -0.46
N ALA A 11 16.63 -29.19 -1.54
CA ALA A 11 17.16 -27.84 -1.46
C ALA A 11 16.08 -26.92 -0.87
N ALA A 12 16.29 -26.44 0.36
CA ALA A 12 15.43 -25.41 0.94
C ALA A 12 15.71 -24.08 0.23
N ALA A 13 14.79 -23.65 -0.65
CA ALA A 13 14.85 -22.35 -1.28
C ALA A 13 14.48 -21.27 -0.25
N THR A 14 15.45 -20.47 0.18
CA THR A 14 15.20 -19.28 0.99
C THR A 14 14.60 -18.19 0.11
N ILE A 15 13.31 -17.92 0.28
CA ILE A 15 12.64 -16.78 -0.36
C ILE A 15 13.08 -15.52 0.39
N VAL A 16 13.95 -14.72 -0.22
CA VAL A 16 14.27 -13.37 0.27
C VAL A 16 13.13 -12.45 -0.16
N ALA A 17 12.40 -11.90 0.81
CA ALA A 17 11.41 -10.86 0.54
C ALA A 17 12.15 -9.59 0.08
N ILE A 18 11.96 -9.22 -1.18
CA ILE A 18 12.51 -7.98 -1.74
C ILE A 18 11.62 -6.84 -1.25
N THR A 19 12.03 -6.14 -0.19
CA THR A 19 11.37 -4.89 0.18
C THR A 19 11.86 -3.81 -0.78
N THR A 20 11.09 -3.52 -1.83
CA THR A 20 11.34 -2.32 -2.63
C THR A 20 11.10 -1.12 -1.72
N ALA A 21 12.17 -0.48 -1.26
CA ALA A 21 12.07 0.77 -0.54
C ALA A 21 11.31 1.76 -1.44
N ILE A 22 10.19 2.27 -0.94
CA ILE A 22 9.38 3.21 -1.69
C ILE A 22 10.15 4.54 -1.75
N ASP A 23 10.64 4.90 -2.94
CA ASP A 23 11.36 6.16 -3.15
C ASP A 23 10.39 7.35 -3.12
N VAL A 24 10.27 7.98 -1.96
CA VAL A 24 9.37 9.12 -1.72
C VAL A 24 10.09 10.46 -1.67
N LYS A 25 11.43 10.46 -1.67
CA LYS A 25 12.21 11.70 -1.54
C LYS A 25 12.01 12.57 -2.77
N ASN A 26 11.68 13.85 -2.57
CA ASN A 26 11.38 14.81 -3.62
C ASN A 26 10.25 14.39 -4.58
N LYS A 27 9.35 13.51 -4.13
CA LYS A 27 8.13 13.15 -4.87
C LYS A 27 6.92 13.91 -4.35
N ARG A 28 5.92 14.07 -5.22
CA ARG A 28 4.61 14.61 -4.84
C ARG A 28 3.64 13.46 -4.69
N TYR A 29 2.96 13.41 -3.55
CA TYR A 29 1.76 12.60 -3.38
C TYR A 29 0.61 13.53 -3.02
N CYS A 30 -0.62 13.04 -3.18
CA CYS A 30 -1.82 13.79 -2.82
C CYS A 30 -2.62 13.02 -1.79
N GLU A 31 -3.42 13.76 -1.01
CA GLU A 31 -4.16 13.24 0.14
C GLU A 31 -5.57 13.83 0.21
N VAL A 32 -6.54 12.99 0.59
CA VAL A 32 -7.91 13.36 0.97
C VAL A 32 -8.14 12.89 2.40
N LEU A 33 -8.64 13.78 3.25
CA LEU A 33 -8.93 13.49 4.65
C LEU A 33 -10.44 13.53 4.88
N PHE A 34 -11.01 12.43 5.36
CA PHE A 34 -12.39 12.37 5.82
C PHE A 34 -12.44 12.50 7.32
N VAL A 35 -12.76 13.70 7.79
CA VAL A 35 -12.75 14.04 9.22
C VAL A 35 -14.14 13.85 9.81
N ARG A 36 -14.24 13.08 10.90
CA ARG A 36 -15.46 12.86 11.68
C ARG A 36 -15.21 13.05 13.17
N ASN A 37 -16.24 13.47 13.89
CA ASN A 37 -16.20 13.48 15.36
C ASN A 37 -16.75 12.16 15.89
N LEU A 38 -15.94 11.45 16.68
CA LEU A 38 -16.28 10.19 17.33
C LEU A 38 -16.06 10.35 18.83
N ASN A 39 -17.12 10.28 19.63
CA ASN A 39 -17.08 10.32 21.10
C ASN A 39 -16.33 11.55 21.66
N GLY A 40 -16.50 12.72 21.04
CA GLY A 40 -15.80 13.95 21.45
C GLY A 40 -14.33 14.03 20.99
N SER A 41 -13.84 13.05 20.24
CA SER A 41 -12.54 13.07 19.57
C SER A 41 -12.72 13.30 18.07
N THR A 42 -11.75 13.98 17.44
CA THR A 42 -11.72 14.17 15.99
C THR A 42 -10.86 13.08 15.37
N VAL A 43 -11.46 12.27 14.51
CA VAL A 43 -10.82 11.14 13.81
C VAL A 43 -10.85 11.42 12.31
N ALA A 44 -9.77 11.07 11.60
CA ALA A 44 -9.70 11.23 10.15
C ALA A 44 -9.25 9.93 9.47
N ASP A 45 -9.96 9.52 8.42
CA ASP A 45 -9.43 8.54 7.47
C ASP A 45 -8.65 9.27 6.38
N VAL A 46 -7.44 8.80 6.09
CA VAL A 46 -6.53 9.44 5.14
C VAL A 46 -6.34 8.52 3.93
N TYR A 47 -6.73 9.01 2.76
CA TYR A 47 -6.51 8.36 1.48
C TYR A 47 -5.42 9.12 0.74
N ASN A 48 -4.33 8.45 0.38
CA ASN A 48 -3.20 9.09 -0.28
C ASN A 48 -2.60 8.24 -1.40
N THR A 49 -1.77 8.87 -2.24
CA THR A 49 -0.97 8.19 -3.27
C THR A 49 0.45 7.89 -2.81
N PHE A 50 0.68 7.77 -1.49
CA PHE A 50 1.96 7.33 -0.96
C PHE A 50 2.30 5.94 -1.51
N GLY A 51 3.52 5.72 -1.99
CA GLY A 51 3.83 4.51 -2.75
C GLY A 51 3.83 4.69 -4.25
N LEU A 52 2.81 5.37 -4.77
CA LEU A 52 2.67 5.68 -6.19
C LEU A 52 3.42 6.95 -6.56
N ASN A 53 3.47 7.93 -5.64
CA ASN A 53 4.24 9.17 -5.79
C ASN A 53 3.86 9.98 -7.04
N ASP A 54 2.60 9.84 -7.44
CA ASP A 54 1.99 10.56 -8.54
C ASP A 54 0.72 11.26 -8.04
N CYS A 55 0.48 12.46 -8.54
CA CYS A 55 -0.71 13.25 -8.27
C CYS A 55 -1.18 13.93 -9.55
N PRO A 56 -1.99 13.24 -10.37
CA PRO A 56 -2.55 13.80 -11.58
C PRO A 56 -3.57 14.89 -11.24
N ALA A 57 -3.13 16.15 -11.32
CA ALA A 57 -3.92 17.32 -10.95
C ALA A 57 -5.33 17.37 -11.57
N PRO A 58 -5.54 17.02 -12.87
CA PRO A 58 -6.88 17.05 -13.45
C PRO A 58 -7.85 16.12 -12.72
N ILE A 59 -7.42 14.90 -12.40
CA ILE A 59 -8.26 13.90 -11.71
C ILE A 59 -8.53 14.36 -10.27
N TRP A 60 -7.48 14.75 -9.56
CA TRP A 60 -7.58 15.19 -8.16
C TRP A 60 -8.42 16.46 -7.98
N SER A 61 -8.40 17.37 -8.95
CA SER A 61 -9.23 18.59 -8.93
C SER A 61 -10.72 18.34 -9.10
N THR A 62 -11.12 17.14 -9.57
CA THR A 62 -12.54 16.77 -9.69
C THR A 62 -13.14 16.27 -8.39
N ILE A 63 -12.33 16.01 -7.37
CA ILE A 63 -12.80 15.49 -6.08
C ILE A 63 -13.49 16.62 -5.33
N THR A 64 -14.72 16.36 -4.90
CA THR A 64 -15.57 17.28 -4.14
C THR A 64 -16.18 16.51 -2.97
N PRO A 65 -16.64 17.20 -1.91
CA PRO A 65 -17.34 16.52 -0.82
C PRO A 65 -18.57 15.71 -1.26
N ALA A 66 -19.17 16.07 -2.41
CA ALA A 66 -20.36 15.40 -2.94
C ALA A 66 -20.06 14.09 -3.69
N ASN A 67 -18.85 13.90 -4.22
CA ASN A 67 -18.47 12.71 -4.98
C ASN A 67 -17.39 11.86 -4.30
N ALA A 68 -16.86 12.30 -3.16
CA ALA A 68 -15.90 11.57 -2.36
C ALA A 68 -16.64 10.63 -1.40
N LYS A 69 -16.35 9.33 -1.45
CA LYS A 69 -16.93 8.32 -0.55
C LYS A 69 -15.90 7.88 0.47
N ASP A 70 -16.29 7.86 1.74
CA ASP A 70 -15.51 7.26 2.82
C ASP A 70 -15.75 5.73 2.90
N ASN A 71 -15.10 5.09 3.87
CA ASN A 71 -15.24 3.64 4.09
C ASN A 71 -16.53 3.23 4.83
N SER A 72 -17.47 4.16 5.01
CA SER A 72 -18.74 3.95 5.75
C SER A 72 -19.88 3.46 4.84
#